data_AF-X0WKJ1-F1
#
_entry.id   AF-X0WKJ1-F1
#
_cell.length_a   1.000
_cell.length_b   1.000
_cell.length_c   1.000
_cell.angle_alpha   90.00
_cell.angle_beta   90.00
_cell.angle_gamma   90.00
#
_symmetry.space_group_name_H-M   'P 1'
#
loop_
_entity.id
_entity.type
_entity.pdbx_description
1 polymer ?
#
loop_
_entity_poly.entity_id
_entity_poly.type
_entity_poly.pdbx_seq_one_letter_code
_entity_poly.pdbx_strand_id
1 'polypeptide(L)' 'MADRPNILLILNDDMGFSDIGCYGGEVQTPSLDSLAARGLRFTQFY' A
#
# COMPACT_ATOMS: atom_id res chain seq x y z
N MET A 1 5.91 -28.93 -7.68
CA MET A 1 6.94 -27.87 -7.63
C MET A 1 6.18 -26.56 -7.48
N ALA A 2 6.50 -25.70 -6.52
CA ALA A 2 5.82 -24.41 -6.42
C ALA A 2 6.35 -23.49 -7.51
N ASP A 3 5.47 -22.87 -8.28
CA ASP A 3 5.88 -21.89 -9.28
C ASP A 3 6.58 -20.70 -8.61
N ARG A 4 7.62 -20.19 -9.25
CA ARG A 4 8.35 -19.02 -8.75
C ARG A 4 7.40 -17.80 -8.75
N PRO A 5 7.25 -17.08 -7.63
CA PRO A 5 6.37 -15.92 -7.58
C PRO A 5 6.96 -14.76 -8.40
N ASN A 6 6.07 -13.98 -9.00
CA ASN A 6 6.41 -12.67 -9.54
C ASN A 6 6.39 -11.64 -8.41
N ILE A 7 7.39 -10.76 -8.37
CA ILE A 7 7.51 -9.71 -7.35
C ILE A 7 7.37 -8.35 -8.05
N LEU A 8 6.39 -7.54 -7.63
CA LEU A 8 6.18 -6.18 -8.09
C LEU A 8 6.46 -5.21 -6.94
N LEU A 9 7.45 -4.34 -7.10
CA LEU A 9 7.76 -3.25 -6.18
C LEU A 9 7.22 -1.95 -6.78
N ILE A 10 6.31 -1.29 -6.05
CA ILE A 10 5.79 0.02 -6.40
C ILE A 10 6.37 1.01 -5.41
N LEU A 11 7.09 2.01 -5.91
CA LEU A 11 7.64 3.12 -5.13
C LEU A 11 6.95 4.41 -5.56
N ASN A 12 6.58 5.23 -4.59
CA ASN A 12 6.00 6.55 -4.82
C ASN A 12 6.99 7.63 -4.31
N ASP A 13 6.97 8.79 -4.94
CA ASP A 13 7.83 9.93 -4.62
C ASP A 13 7.02 10.97 -3.81
N ASP A 14 7.58 11.47 -2.71
CA ASP A 14 6.99 12.49 -1.83
C ASP A 14 5.58 12.20 -1.24
N MET A 15 5.12 10.96 -1.21
CA MET A 15 3.83 10.61 -0.56
C MET A 15 3.93 10.67 0.97
N GLY A 16 3.13 11.54 1.57
CA GLY A 16 2.95 11.67 3.01
C GLY A 16 2.13 10.53 3.62
N PHE A 17 2.33 10.29 4.92
CA PHE A 17 1.60 9.22 5.64
C PHE A 17 0.09 9.42 5.62
N SER A 18 -0.38 10.67 5.70
CA SER A 18 -1.80 11.03 5.71
C SER A 18 -2.41 11.24 4.32
N ASP A 19 -1.69 10.91 3.24
CA ASP A 19 -2.18 11.20 1.89
C ASP A 19 -3.17 10.14 1.38
N ILE A 20 -3.09 8.90 1.89
CA ILE A 20 -3.89 7.77 1.38
C ILE A 20 -4.94 7.32 2.39
N GLY A 21 -6.09 6.89 1.86
CA GLY A 21 -7.28 6.56 2.63
C GLY A 21 -7.04 5.52 3.72
N CYS A 22 -6.22 4.50 3.43
CA CYS A 22 -5.91 3.44 4.40
C CYS A 22 -5.08 3.92 5.61
N TYR A 23 -4.57 5.15 5.64
CA TYR A 23 -3.97 5.76 6.84
C TYR A 23 -4.78 6.95 7.37
N GLY A 24 -6.02 7.14 6.90
CA GLY A 24 -6.90 8.22 7.34
C GLY A 24 -6.84 9.48 6.47
N GLY A 25 -6.23 9.41 5.29
CA GLY A 25 -6.23 10.51 4.33
C GLY A 25 -7.60 10.76 3.69
N GLU A 26 -7.83 12.00 3.24
CA GLU A 26 -9.10 12.42 2.61
C GLU A 26 -9.16 12.09 1.10
N VAL A 27 -8.01 11.83 0.47
CA VAL A 27 -7.94 11.48 -0.95
C VAL A 27 -8.47 10.05 -1.16
N GLN A 28 -9.37 9.89 -2.12
CA GLN A 28 -9.91 8.58 -2.47
C GLN A 28 -8.85 7.74 -3.20
N THR A 29 -8.32 6.72 -2.51
CA THR A 29 -7.29 5.80 -3.03
C THR A 29 -7.75 4.33 -3.03
N PRO A 30 -8.87 3.99 -3.70
CA PRO A 30 -9.54 2.70 -3.52
C PRO A 30 -8.67 1.48 -3.89
N SER A 31 -7.75 1.62 -4.85
CA SER A 31 -6.81 0.55 -5.21
C SER A 31 -5.80 0.27 -4.10
N LEU A 32 -5.24 1.31 -3.49
CA LEU A 32 -4.30 1.18 -2.36
C LEU A 32 -5.02 0.68 -1.10
N ASP A 33 -6.24 1.17 -0.87
CA ASP A 33 -7.08 0.74 0.24
C ASP A 33 -7.42 -0.75 0.15
N SER A 34 -7.76 -1.24 -1.05
CA SER A 34 -8.04 -2.65 -1.30
C SER A 34 -6.79 -3.54 -1.14
N LEU A 35 -5.62 -3.07 -1.56
CA LEU A 35 -4.35 -3.77 -1.33
C LEU A 35 -4.04 -3.88 0.16
N ALA A 36 -4.19 -2.79 0.91
CA ALA A 36 -3.97 -2.78 2.35
C ALA A 36 -4.97 -3.67 3.12
N ALA A 37 -6.24 -3.70 2.71
CA ALA A 37 -7.28 -4.52 3.34
C ALA A 37 -7.11 -6.03 3.10
N ARG A 38 -6.50 -6.43 1.98
CA ARG A 38 -6.27 -7.85 1.61
C ARG A 38 -4.85 -8.33 1.90
N GLY A 39 -4.00 -7.46 2.43
CA GLY A 39 -2.59 -7.73 2.65
C GLY A 39 -2.14 -7.36 4.05
N LEU A 40 -0.85 -7.06 4.18
CA LEU A 40 -0.26 -6.53 5.40
C LEU A 40 -0.08 -5.01 5.24
N ARG A 41 -0.51 -4.25 6.26
CA ARG A 41 -0.33 -2.79 6.33
C ARG A 41 0.58 -2.44 7.50
N PHE A 42 1.68 -1.75 7.22
CA PHE A 42 2.61 -1.29 8.25
C PHE A 42 2.18 0.07 8.80
N THR A 43 2.06 0.21 10.12
CA THR A 43 1.76 1.51 10.76
C THR A 43 3.01 2.26 11.21
N GLN A 44 4.19 1.63 11.11
CA GLN A 44 5.52 2.17 11.39
C GLN A 44 6.54 1.49 10.45
N PHE A 45 7.13 2.25 9.54
CA PHE A 45 8.12 1.79 8.54
C PHE A 45 9.01 2.99 8.13
N TYR A 46 10.32 2.77 7.98
CA TYR A 46 11.34 3.80 7.70
C TYR A 46 12.29 3.34 6.60
#